data_AF-A0A9E1IBB3-F1
#
_entry.id   AF-A0A9E1IBB3-F1
#
_cell.length_a   1.000
_cell.length_b   1.000
_cell.length_c   1.000
_cell.angle_alpha   90.00
_cell.angle_beta   90.00
_cell.angle_gamma   90.00
#
_symmetry.space_group_name_H-M   'P 1'
#
loop_
_entity.id
_entity.type
_entity.pdbx_description
1 polymer ?
#
loop_
_entity_poly.entity_id
_entity_poly.type
_entity_poly.pdbx_seq_one_letter_code
_entity_poly.pdbx_strand_id
1 'polypeptide(L)'
;MLYFLTFIATALGEPGFYHPNDIAFQSAQYTRATEVTASAFEAAQGKSMAVARALNEWEEAMDLLAGRTNKNDRLRHSLAVEQYQTEFALLDAFAYTMADDFDNAVTRAMEEAIKEVAPQAIECVAQIPKTRPLPGMAVPMKDNPDCKGTNHNQAITAVLDANPELVAALDEIIGRKWPMMSLSQEAQPPTKGEHYIDVFDFFEAGMADLLDEIRLVDEEARYVLEESIEDGADREALLAKSRDLTRLTAARRDAIAGPVLEAADKAMAKWAKRGSPVAGWCVNPTLFGGCVGEDLSKTYTVKLLEDKGVANQIAKAPSF
;
A
#
# COMPACT_ATOMS: atom_id res chain seq x y z
N MET A 1 -16.82 74.70 2.63
CA MET A 1 -16.21 73.44 3.12
C MET A 1 -17.34 72.57 3.66
N LEU A 2 -17.87 71.65 2.85
CA LEU A 2 -18.82 70.63 3.29
C LEU A 2 -18.01 69.49 3.91
N TYR A 3 -18.22 69.22 5.19
CA TYR A 3 -17.75 67.99 5.83
C TYR A 3 -18.65 66.83 5.39
N PHE A 4 -18.13 65.94 4.56
CA PHE A 4 -18.75 64.63 4.32
C PHE A 4 -18.50 63.78 5.58
N LEU A 5 -19.52 63.66 6.43
CA LEU A 5 -19.60 62.64 7.46
C LEU A 5 -19.89 61.30 6.76
N THR A 6 -18.84 60.54 6.46
CA THR A 6 -18.96 59.14 6.07
C THR A 6 -19.35 58.35 7.31
N PHE A 7 -20.64 58.06 7.47
CA PHE A 7 -21.08 57.04 8.42
C PHE A 7 -20.53 55.69 7.95
N ILE A 8 -19.50 55.20 8.62
CA ILE A 8 -19.12 53.78 8.55
C ILE A 8 -20.22 53.04 9.31
N ALA A 9 -21.29 52.66 8.60
CA ALA A 9 -22.18 51.63 9.10
C ALA A 9 -21.35 50.35 9.17
N THR A 10 -20.96 49.94 10.39
CA THR A 10 -20.54 48.57 10.64
C THR A 10 -21.70 47.69 10.25
N ALA A 11 -21.64 47.12 9.05
CA ALA A 11 -22.56 46.09 8.62
C ALA A 11 -22.41 44.93 9.62
N LEU A 12 -23.36 44.82 10.56
CA LEU A 12 -23.51 43.61 11.35
C LEU A 12 -23.78 42.51 10.34
N GLY A 13 -22.86 41.55 10.22
CA GLY A 13 -22.93 40.47 9.24
C GLY A 13 -24.29 39.77 9.28
N GLU A 14 -24.83 39.43 8.11
CA GLU A 14 -26.16 38.81 8.02
C GLU A 14 -26.14 37.43 8.70
N PRO A 15 -27.07 37.14 9.63
CA PRO A 15 -27.15 35.83 10.25
C PRO A 15 -27.38 34.77 9.17
N GLY A 16 -26.67 33.66 9.29
CA GLY A 16 -26.69 32.61 8.28
C GLY A 16 -25.93 31.37 8.75
N PHE A 17 -25.55 30.54 7.79
CA PHE A 17 -24.84 29.31 8.06
C PHE A 17 -23.72 29.04 7.07
N TYR A 18 -22.80 28.17 7.47
CA TYR A 18 -21.74 27.63 6.62
C TYR A 18 -21.45 26.18 6.98
N HIS A 19 -20.73 25.45 6.13
CA HIS A 19 -20.25 24.11 6.44
C HIS A 19 -18.81 23.91 5.91
N PRO A 20 -17.83 23.58 6.78
CA PRO A 20 -16.42 23.47 6.39
C PRO A 20 -16.18 22.55 5.19
N ASN A 21 -16.82 21.38 5.14
CA ASN A 21 -16.61 20.45 4.02
C ASN A 21 -17.18 20.98 2.70
N ASP A 22 -18.29 21.74 2.75
CA ASP A 22 -18.88 22.33 1.56
C ASP A 22 -17.99 23.45 1.02
N ILE A 23 -17.37 24.24 1.91
CA ILE A 23 -16.41 25.29 1.57
C ILE A 23 -15.17 24.67 0.93
N ALA A 24 -14.60 23.63 1.57
CA ALA A 24 -13.42 22.92 1.08
C ALA A 24 -13.66 22.29 -0.31
N PHE A 25 -14.80 21.60 -0.50
CA PHE A 25 -15.15 21.00 -1.79
C PHE A 25 -15.40 22.04 -2.90
N GLN A 26 -15.87 23.25 -2.55
CA GLN A 26 -16.05 24.34 -3.51
C GLN A 26 -14.76 25.10 -3.80
N SER A 27 -13.74 25.01 -2.94
CA SER A 27 -12.47 25.71 -3.09
C SER A 27 -11.64 25.11 -4.22
N ALA A 28 -11.31 25.94 -5.20
CA ALA A 28 -10.44 25.54 -6.30
C ALA A 28 -9.01 25.27 -5.81
N GLN A 29 -8.53 26.04 -4.83
CA GLN A 29 -7.19 25.86 -4.27
C GLN A 29 -7.07 24.57 -3.48
N TYR A 30 -8.06 24.29 -2.61
CA TYR A 30 -8.15 23.03 -1.87
C TYR A 30 -8.19 21.84 -2.83
N THR A 31 -9.11 21.86 -3.80
CA THR A 31 -9.30 20.76 -4.76
C THR A 31 -8.02 20.47 -5.54
N ARG A 32 -7.37 21.51 -6.10
CA ARG A 32 -6.09 21.37 -6.81
C ARG A 32 -5.04 20.69 -5.94
N ALA A 33 -4.89 21.16 -4.70
CA ALA A 33 -3.85 20.67 -3.81
C ALA A 33 -4.14 19.22 -3.36
N THR A 34 -5.40 18.88 -3.07
CA THR A 34 -5.82 17.51 -2.76
C THR A 34 -5.58 16.57 -3.94
N GLU A 35 -5.91 16.95 -5.17
CA GLU A 35 -5.69 16.11 -6.36
C GLU A 35 -4.20 15.78 -6.58
N VAL A 36 -3.33 16.79 -6.46
CA VAL A 36 -1.88 16.60 -6.61
C VAL A 36 -1.32 15.70 -5.50
N THR A 37 -1.68 15.97 -4.25
CA THR A 37 -1.23 15.18 -3.10
C THR A 37 -1.75 13.74 -3.16
N ALA A 38 -3.03 13.54 -3.49
CA ALA A 38 -3.63 12.22 -3.60
C ALA A 38 -2.95 11.37 -4.68
N SER A 39 -2.72 11.94 -5.87
CA SER A 39 -2.02 11.22 -6.95
C SER A 39 -0.60 10.83 -6.56
N ALA A 40 0.12 11.72 -5.86
CA ALA A 40 1.47 11.43 -5.39
C ALA A 40 1.50 10.37 -4.27
N PHE A 41 0.53 10.43 -3.34
CA PHE A 41 0.34 9.43 -2.29
C PHE A 41 0.02 8.06 -2.89
N GLU A 42 -0.94 7.97 -3.81
CA GLU A 42 -1.29 6.72 -4.51
C GLU A 42 -0.08 6.10 -5.22
N ALA A 43 0.73 6.92 -5.89
CA ALA A 43 1.94 6.46 -6.55
C ALA A 43 3.00 5.94 -5.55
N ALA A 44 3.16 6.61 -4.40
CA ALA A 44 4.09 6.18 -3.36
C ALA A 44 3.61 4.92 -2.64
N GLN A 45 2.33 4.85 -2.29
CA GLN A 45 1.69 3.69 -1.68
C GLN A 45 1.75 2.48 -2.62
N GLY A 46 1.41 2.65 -3.89
CA GLY A 46 1.48 1.58 -4.90
C GLY A 46 2.89 1.00 -5.05
N LYS A 47 3.93 1.85 -4.99
CA LYS A 47 5.33 1.39 -4.98
C LYS A 47 5.67 0.63 -3.69
N SER A 48 5.28 1.13 -2.52
CA SER A 48 5.50 0.45 -1.24
C SER A 48 4.84 -0.93 -1.23
N MET A 49 3.59 -1.03 -1.69
CA MET A 49 2.86 -2.30 -1.79
C MET A 49 3.54 -3.28 -2.76
N ALA A 50 4.03 -2.79 -3.91
CA ALA A 50 4.78 -3.62 -4.86
C ALA A 50 6.07 -4.18 -4.24
N VAL A 51 6.80 -3.36 -3.47
CA VAL A 51 8.00 -3.81 -2.75
C VAL A 51 7.65 -4.83 -1.67
N ALA A 52 6.64 -4.57 -0.84
CA ALA A 52 6.22 -5.50 0.21
C ALA A 52 5.82 -6.87 -0.38
N ARG A 53 5.05 -6.85 -1.48
CA ARG A 53 4.69 -8.06 -2.21
C ARG A 53 5.92 -8.80 -2.71
N ALA A 54 6.87 -8.12 -3.35
CA ALA A 54 8.09 -8.75 -3.84
C ALA A 54 8.96 -9.33 -2.71
N LEU A 55 9.03 -8.67 -1.54
CA LEU A 55 9.74 -9.21 -0.37
C LEU A 55 9.10 -10.49 0.16
N ASN A 56 7.77 -10.56 0.16
CA ASN A 56 7.03 -11.77 0.55
C ASN A 56 7.22 -12.89 -0.48
N GLU A 57 7.17 -12.57 -1.78
CA GLU A 57 7.46 -13.53 -2.85
C GLU A 57 8.89 -14.08 -2.74
N TRP A 58 9.88 -13.22 -2.42
CA TRP A 58 11.25 -13.65 -2.18
C TRP A 58 11.37 -14.58 -0.97
N GLU A 59 10.72 -14.24 0.15
CA GLU A 59 10.71 -15.11 1.34
C GLU A 59 10.09 -16.48 1.02
N GLU A 60 8.94 -16.49 0.36
CA GLU A 60 8.25 -17.72 -0.05
C GLU A 60 9.11 -18.56 -1.00
N ALA A 61 9.73 -17.95 -2.01
CA ALA A 61 10.64 -18.64 -2.93
C ALA A 61 11.85 -19.27 -2.19
N MET A 62 12.39 -18.57 -1.19
CA MET A 62 13.48 -19.11 -0.37
C MET A 62 13.04 -20.26 0.53
N ASP A 63 11.81 -20.24 1.03
CA ASP A 63 11.24 -21.32 1.82
C ASP A 63 10.93 -22.54 0.97
N LEU A 64 10.40 -22.34 -0.25
CA LEU A 64 10.17 -23.40 -1.23
C LEU A 64 11.49 -24.07 -1.64
N LEU A 65 12.58 -23.32 -1.80
CA LEU A 65 13.90 -23.90 -2.04
C LEU A 65 14.56 -24.48 -0.79
N ALA A 66 14.14 -24.07 0.40
CA ALA A 66 14.67 -24.49 1.69
C ALA A 66 16.22 -24.52 1.72
N GLY A 67 16.81 -25.68 2.01
CA GLY A 67 18.27 -25.89 2.08
C GLY A 67 19.04 -25.72 0.76
N ARG A 68 18.34 -25.45 -0.35
CA ARG A 68 18.95 -25.23 -1.68
C ARG A 68 19.28 -23.77 -1.95
N THR A 69 18.77 -22.85 -1.12
CA THR A 69 19.09 -21.41 -1.19
C THR A 69 20.56 -21.14 -0.84
N ASN A 70 21.14 -20.09 -1.45
CA ASN A 70 22.43 -19.60 -1.01
C ASN A 70 22.25 -18.88 0.34
N LYS A 71 23.18 -19.06 1.29
CA LYS A 71 23.16 -18.30 2.55
C LYS A 71 23.15 -16.79 2.32
N ASN A 72 23.74 -16.34 1.22
CA ASN A 72 23.73 -14.94 0.82
C ASN A 72 22.32 -14.45 0.40
N ASP A 73 21.43 -15.33 -0.09
CA ASP A 73 20.06 -14.94 -0.43
C ASP A 73 19.29 -14.50 0.81
N ARG A 74 19.32 -15.31 1.88
CA ARG A 74 18.64 -14.97 3.14
C ARG A 74 19.21 -13.70 3.79
N LEU A 75 20.53 -13.50 3.73
CA LEU A 75 21.14 -12.27 4.22
C LEU A 75 20.68 -11.05 3.41
N ARG A 76 20.68 -11.14 2.08
CA ARG A 76 20.21 -10.04 1.22
C ARG A 76 18.74 -9.72 1.43
N HIS A 77 17.89 -10.74 1.52
CA HIS A 77 16.48 -10.56 1.82
C HIS A 77 16.28 -9.86 3.16
N SER A 78 16.97 -10.30 4.22
CA SER A 78 16.90 -9.64 5.53
C SER A 78 17.33 -8.17 5.48
N LEU A 79 18.39 -7.84 4.74
CA LEU A 79 18.84 -6.46 4.54
C LEU A 79 17.82 -5.64 3.74
N ALA A 80 17.19 -6.24 2.73
CA ALA A 80 16.14 -5.62 1.94
C ALA A 80 14.89 -5.33 2.78
N VAL A 81 14.48 -6.26 3.65
CA VAL A 81 13.38 -6.06 4.60
C VAL A 81 13.68 -4.92 5.58
N GLU A 82 14.88 -4.87 6.15
CA GLU A 82 15.30 -3.79 7.06
C GLU A 82 15.30 -2.41 6.35
N GLN A 83 15.82 -2.36 5.13
CA GLN A 83 15.78 -1.16 4.31
C GLN A 83 14.34 -0.74 4.00
N TYR A 84 13.49 -1.68 3.59
CA TYR A 84 12.07 -1.44 3.33
C TYR A 84 11.35 -0.85 4.54
N GLN A 85 11.54 -1.45 5.73
CA GLN A 85 10.91 -0.96 6.97
C GLN A 85 11.35 0.47 7.29
N THR A 86 12.63 0.78 7.08
CA THR A 86 13.16 2.13 7.28
C THR A 86 12.55 3.13 6.28
N GLU A 87 12.54 2.79 5.00
CA GLU A 87 11.98 3.66 3.94
C GLU A 87 10.46 3.83 4.08
N PHE A 88 9.75 2.77 4.49
CA PHE A 88 8.32 2.81 4.75
C PHE A 88 7.99 3.73 5.94
N ALA A 89 8.73 3.63 7.05
CA ALA A 89 8.54 4.52 8.19
C ALA A 89 8.78 6.00 7.82
N LEU A 90 9.75 6.28 6.94
CA LEU A 90 9.97 7.63 6.43
C LEU A 90 8.82 8.11 5.54
N LEU A 91 8.29 7.24 4.67
CA LEU A 91 7.13 7.54 3.84
C LEU A 91 5.88 7.84 4.67
N ASP A 92 5.62 7.01 5.68
CA ASP A 92 4.48 7.14 6.60
C ASP A 92 4.56 8.45 7.40
N ALA A 93 5.71 8.72 8.05
CA ALA A 93 5.93 9.96 8.77
C ALA A 93 5.81 11.21 7.88
N PHE A 94 6.26 11.11 6.62
CA PHE A 94 6.11 12.18 5.64
C PHE A 94 4.64 12.43 5.29
N ALA A 95 3.86 11.37 5.06
CA ALA A 95 2.44 11.47 4.76
C ALA A 95 1.65 12.11 5.93
N TYR A 96 1.93 11.71 7.16
CA TYR A 96 1.34 12.33 8.36
C TYR A 96 1.67 13.81 8.47
N THR A 97 2.96 14.17 8.35
CA THR A 97 3.39 15.58 8.42
C THR A 97 2.73 16.42 7.33
N MET A 98 2.58 15.86 6.13
CA MET A 98 1.92 16.53 5.02
C MET A 98 0.42 16.75 5.28
N ALA A 99 -0.27 15.76 5.84
CA ALA A 99 -1.67 15.87 6.23
C ALA A 99 -1.86 16.95 7.31
N ASP A 100 -1.03 16.93 8.35
CA ASP A 100 -1.06 17.92 9.44
C ASP A 100 -0.83 19.34 8.90
N ASP A 101 0.18 19.54 8.05
CA ASP A 101 0.47 20.87 7.48
C ASP A 101 -0.66 21.36 6.56
N PHE A 102 -1.27 20.46 5.80
CA PHE A 102 -2.41 20.76 4.95
C PHE A 102 -3.63 21.18 5.77
N ASP A 103 -4.00 20.38 6.77
CA ASP A 103 -5.13 20.65 7.67
C ASP A 103 -4.93 21.97 8.43
N ASN A 104 -3.72 22.24 8.93
CA ASN A 104 -3.39 23.48 9.61
C ASN A 104 -3.51 24.71 8.70
N ALA A 105 -3.00 24.62 7.46
CA ALA A 105 -3.06 25.72 6.50
C ALA A 105 -4.50 26.06 6.11
N VAL A 106 -5.30 25.04 5.76
CA VAL A 106 -6.69 25.20 5.34
C VAL A 106 -7.56 25.67 6.50
N THR A 107 -7.44 25.07 7.69
CA THR A 107 -8.24 25.45 8.87
C THR A 107 -8.01 26.90 9.25
N ARG A 108 -6.75 27.35 9.32
CA ARG A 108 -6.42 28.74 9.64
C ARG A 108 -7.04 29.71 8.63
N ALA A 109 -6.85 29.47 7.34
CA ALA A 109 -7.37 30.35 6.29
C ALA A 109 -8.91 30.34 6.24
N MET A 110 -9.54 29.21 6.54
CA MET A 110 -10.99 29.08 6.60
C MET A 110 -11.57 29.85 7.79
N GLU A 111 -10.95 29.76 8.98
CA GLU A 111 -11.36 30.56 10.13
C GLU A 111 -11.28 32.06 9.87
N GLU A 112 -10.24 32.52 9.16
CA GLU A 112 -10.08 33.92 8.76
C GLU A 112 -11.17 34.34 7.76
N ALA A 113 -11.43 33.53 6.74
CA ALA A 113 -12.48 33.78 5.75
C ALA A 113 -13.88 33.82 6.38
N ILE A 114 -14.18 32.94 7.35
CA ILE A 114 -15.43 32.95 8.11
C ILE A 114 -15.57 34.24 8.92
N LYS A 115 -14.50 34.66 9.63
CA LYS A 115 -14.50 35.91 10.43
C LYS A 115 -14.72 37.15 9.55
N GLU A 116 -14.19 37.16 8.33
CA GLU A 116 -14.35 38.26 7.38
C GLU A 116 -15.76 38.33 6.79
N VAL A 117 -16.27 37.21 6.26
CA VAL A 117 -17.51 37.18 5.49
C VAL A 117 -18.74 37.06 6.37
N ALA A 118 -18.68 36.21 7.39
CA ALA A 118 -19.85 35.77 8.12
C ALA A 118 -19.57 35.56 9.63
N PRO A 119 -19.15 36.61 10.37
CA PRO A 119 -18.74 36.50 11.77
C PRO A 119 -19.87 36.07 12.74
N GLN A 120 -21.13 36.08 12.28
CA GLN A 120 -22.31 35.64 13.05
C GLN A 120 -22.94 34.36 12.49
N ALA A 121 -22.37 33.77 11.44
CA ALA A 121 -22.90 32.53 10.89
C ALA A 121 -22.55 31.34 11.78
N ILE A 122 -23.42 30.35 11.77
CA ILE A 122 -23.24 29.10 12.51
C ILE A 122 -22.82 27.97 11.57
N GLU A 123 -22.03 27.03 12.07
CA GLU A 123 -21.75 25.80 11.35
C GLU A 123 -23.03 24.95 11.24
N CYS A 124 -23.43 24.60 10.02
CA CYS A 124 -24.60 23.80 9.75
C CYS A 124 -24.53 23.14 8.35
N VAL A 125 -24.69 21.82 8.30
CA VAL A 125 -24.74 21.05 7.04
C VAL A 125 -26.03 21.40 6.28
N ALA A 126 -25.91 21.98 5.09
CA ALA A 126 -27.06 22.49 4.33
C ALA A 126 -28.10 21.41 3.99
N GLN A 127 -27.67 20.18 3.77
CA GLN A 127 -28.52 19.05 3.41
C GLN A 127 -28.28 17.84 4.31
N ILE A 128 -29.35 17.17 4.69
CA ILE A 128 -29.33 15.94 5.51
C ILE A 128 -30.02 14.79 4.78
N PRO A 129 -29.63 13.53 5.08
CA PRO A 129 -30.34 12.35 4.59
C PRO A 129 -31.85 12.42 4.89
N LYS A 130 -32.68 12.20 3.86
CA LYS A 130 -34.13 12.08 4.03
C LYS A 130 -34.51 10.78 4.75
N THR A 131 -33.71 9.74 4.57
CA THR A 131 -33.90 8.39 5.13
C THR A 131 -32.59 7.85 5.68
N ARG A 132 -32.66 6.80 6.50
CA ARG A 132 -31.47 6.09 6.98
C ARG A 132 -30.66 5.59 5.77
N PRO A 133 -29.33 5.86 5.72
CA PRO A 133 -28.50 5.35 4.64
C PRO A 133 -28.50 3.82 4.65
N LEU A 134 -28.68 3.24 3.47
CA LEU A 134 -28.51 1.81 3.24
C LEU A 134 -27.19 1.61 2.48
N PRO A 135 -26.37 0.61 2.85
CA PRO A 135 -25.09 0.36 2.16
C PRO A 135 -25.29 0.20 0.64
N GLY A 136 -24.48 0.90 -0.14
CA GLY A 136 -24.47 0.80 -1.62
C GLY A 136 -25.61 1.49 -2.36
N MET A 137 -26.49 2.23 -1.68
CA MET A 137 -27.57 2.99 -2.34
C MET A 137 -27.41 4.50 -2.19
N ALA A 138 -27.72 5.23 -3.26
CA ALA A 138 -27.79 6.69 -3.22
C ALA A 138 -28.84 7.14 -2.20
N VAL A 139 -28.46 8.08 -1.33
CA VAL A 139 -29.30 8.56 -0.24
C VAL A 139 -30.00 9.84 -0.71
N PRO A 140 -31.35 9.87 -0.77
CA PRO A 140 -32.06 11.10 -1.11
C PRO A 140 -31.78 12.16 -0.03
N MET A 141 -31.33 13.34 -0.45
CA MET A 141 -31.04 14.46 0.44
C MET A 141 -32.25 15.40 0.57
N LYS A 142 -32.37 16.11 1.69
CA LYS A 142 -33.32 17.20 1.90
C LYS A 142 -32.63 18.36 2.59
N ASP A 143 -33.17 19.57 2.43
CA ASP A 143 -32.67 20.74 3.15
C ASP A 143 -32.75 20.52 4.66
N ASN A 144 -31.70 20.95 5.36
CA ASN A 144 -31.64 20.86 6.80
C ASN A 144 -32.45 22.01 7.43
N PRO A 145 -33.57 21.71 8.13
CA PRO A 145 -34.42 22.75 8.71
C PRO A 145 -33.74 23.57 9.81
N ASP A 146 -32.62 23.06 10.36
CA ASP A 146 -31.84 23.73 11.40
C ASP A 146 -30.91 24.82 10.82
N CYS A 147 -30.58 24.74 9.53
CA CYS A 147 -29.77 25.75 8.85
C CYS A 147 -30.65 26.92 8.41
N LYS A 148 -30.66 28.00 9.20
CA LYS A 148 -31.50 29.18 8.99
C LYS A 148 -30.66 30.34 8.45
N GLY A 149 -31.26 31.16 7.60
CA GLY A 149 -30.64 32.38 7.07
C GLY A 149 -29.85 32.14 5.79
N THR A 150 -28.92 33.05 5.49
CA THR A 150 -28.13 33.04 4.26
C THR A 150 -27.08 31.93 4.30
N ASN A 151 -26.93 31.17 3.19
CA ASN A 151 -25.82 30.24 3.02
C ASN A 151 -24.58 31.01 2.60
N HIS A 152 -23.55 31.06 3.46
CA HIS A 152 -22.33 31.82 3.23
C HIS A 152 -21.21 31.02 2.56
N ASN A 153 -21.41 29.73 2.27
CA ASN A 153 -20.36 28.84 1.75
C ASN A 153 -19.63 29.44 0.53
N GLN A 154 -20.36 29.87 -0.50
CA GLN A 154 -19.74 30.40 -1.72
C GLN A 154 -18.93 31.69 -1.47
N ALA A 155 -19.42 32.57 -0.60
CA ALA A 155 -18.73 33.82 -0.28
C ALA A 155 -17.46 33.56 0.56
N ILE A 156 -17.54 32.64 1.53
CA ILE A 156 -16.38 32.21 2.32
C ILE A 156 -15.34 31.53 1.41
N THR A 157 -15.77 30.63 0.52
CA THR A 157 -14.89 29.97 -0.47
C THR A 157 -14.17 31.00 -1.35
N ALA A 158 -14.86 32.04 -1.81
CA ALA A 158 -14.23 33.07 -2.65
C ALA A 158 -13.11 33.83 -1.92
N VAL A 159 -13.28 34.12 -0.62
CA VAL A 159 -12.23 34.73 0.22
C VAL A 159 -11.10 33.74 0.49
N LEU A 160 -11.43 32.47 0.77
CA LEU A 160 -10.47 31.40 0.97
C LEU A 160 -9.56 31.21 -0.25
N ASP A 161 -10.13 31.11 -1.45
CA ASP A 161 -9.39 30.92 -2.71
C ASP A 161 -8.56 32.15 -3.10
N ALA A 162 -8.93 33.33 -2.61
CA ALA A 162 -8.18 34.57 -2.81
C ALA A 162 -7.07 34.78 -1.76
N ASN A 163 -6.99 33.95 -0.71
CA ASN A 163 -6.01 34.09 0.38
C ASN A 163 -4.58 33.74 -0.13
N PRO A 164 -3.66 34.72 -0.24
CA PRO A 164 -2.33 34.48 -0.80
C PRO A 164 -1.45 33.62 0.12
N GLU A 165 -1.68 33.67 1.44
CA GLU A 165 -0.94 32.85 2.40
C GLU A 165 -1.33 31.38 2.29
N LEU A 166 -2.62 31.09 2.10
CA LEU A 166 -3.10 29.74 1.83
C LEU A 166 -2.52 29.22 0.51
N VAL A 167 -2.59 30.00 -0.57
CA VAL A 167 -2.07 29.59 -1.88
C VAL A 167 -0.58 29.26 -1.79
N ALA A 168 0.21 30.12 -1.14
CA ALA A 168 1.63 29.88 -0.94
C ALA A 168 1.91 28.64 -0.09
N ALA A 169 1.15 28.42 1.00
CA ALA A 169 1.30 27.25 1.85
C ALA A 169 0.95 25.96 1.10
N LEU A 170 -0.15 25.93 0.34
CA LEU A 170 -0.53 24.78 -0.46
C LEU A 170 0.49 24.49 -1.57
N ASP A 171 1.00 25.52 -2.26
CA ASP A 171 2.06 25.36 -3.27
C ASP A 171 3.34 24.78 -2.66
N GLU A 172 3.72 25.22 -1.46
CA GLU A 172 4.87 24.66 -0.73
C GLU A 172 4.64 23.19 -0.40
N ILE A 173 3.48 22.84 0.18
CA ILE A 173 3.13 21.48 0.59
C ILE A 173 3.14 20.52 -0.60
N ILE A 174 2.43 20.85 -1.68
CA ILE A 174 2.36 19.97 -2.86
C ILE A 174 3.67 19.92 -3.64
N GLY A 175 4.55 20.91 -3.46
CA GLY A 175 5.88 20.95 -4.04
C GLY A 175 6.91 20.06 -3.32
N ARG A 176 6.57 19.49 -2.15
CA ARG A 176 7.47 18.62 -1.40
C ARG A 176 7.74 17.32 -2.15
N LYS A 177 9.00 16.90 -2.13
CA LYS A 177 9.41 15.64 -2.75
C LYS A 177 9.06 14.47 -1.85
N TRP A 178 8.25 13.56 -2.37
CA TRP A 178 7.92 12.31 -1.71
C TRP A 178 9.16 11.43 -1.55
N PRO A 179 9.36 10.80 -0.37
CA PRO A 179 10.37 9.79 -0.18
C PRO A 179 10.24 8.67 -1.23
N MET A 180 11.36 8.26 -1.80
CA MET A 180 11.40 7.18 -2.78
C MET A 180 11.88 5.90 -2.14
N MET A 181 11.21 4.80 -2.44
CA MET A 181 11.72 3.45 -2.14
C MET A 181 12.94 3.18 -3.02
N SER A 182 14.07 2.77 -2.43
CA SER A 182 15.38 2.70 -3.10
C SER A 182 16.10 1.37 -2.91
N LEU A 183 15.34 0.28 -2.78
CA LEU A 183 15.91 -1.06 -2.67
C LEU A 183 16.73 -1.45 -3.91
N SER A 184 17.79 -2.24 -3.67
CA SER A 184 18.69 -2.72 -4.72
C SER A 184 17.95 -3.53 -5.78
N GLN A 185 18.31 -3.32 -7.04
CA GLN A 185 17.81 -4.06 -8.21
C GLN A 185 18.89 -4.91 -8.86
N GLU A 186 19.84 -5.41 -8.07
CA GLU A 186 20.95 -6.20 -8.56
C GLU A 186 20.51 -7.64 -8.86
N ALA A 187 20.59 -8.03 -10.14
CA ALA A 187 20.32 -9.40 -10.57
C ALA A 187 21.25 -10.41 -9.88
N GLN A 188 20.70 -11.57 -9.50
CA GLN A 188 21.43 -12.59 -8.74
C GLN A 188 21.70 -13.85 -9.56
N PRO A 189 22.78 -14.60 -9.31
CA PRO A 189 22.98 -15.87 -10.00
C PRO A 189 21.87 -16.86 -9.64
N PRO A 190 21.37 -17.68 -10.59
CA PRO A 190 20.51 -18.80 -10.26
C PRO A 190 21.28 -19.85 -9.44
N THR A 191 20.55 -20.79 -8.82
CA THR A 191 21.16 -21.88 -8.04
C THR A 191 22.15 -22.75 -8.84
N LYS A 192 22.03 -22.79 -10.18
CA LYS A 192 22.95 -23.45 -11.10
C LYS A 192 22.74 -22.95 -12.54
N GLY A 193 23.71 -23.21 -13.42
CA GLY A 193 23.57 -22.91 -14.85
C GLY A 193 23.69 -21.43 -15.19
N GLU A 194 23.41 -21.10 -16.45
CA GLU A 194 23.48 -19.74 -17.01
C GLU A 194 22.08 -19.16 -17.32
N HIS A 195 21.03 -19.94 -17.09
CA HIS A 195 19.64 -19.57 -17.32
C HIS A 195 18.84 -19.86 -16.04
N TYR A 196 17.64 -19.28 -15.93
CA TYR A 196 16.86 -19.44 -14.72
C TYR A 196 15.39 -19.77 -14.94
N ILE A 197 14.78 -20.34 -13.91
CA ILE A 197 13.35 -20.54 -13.74
C ILE A 197 12.99 -19.89 -12.41
N ASP A 198 12.05 -18.97 -12.43
CA ASP A 198 11.49 -18.38 -11.23
C ASP A 198 10.75 -19.46 -10.42
N VAL A 199 11.18 -19.62 -9.17
CA VAL A 199 10.64 -20.64 -8.28
C VAL A 199 9.20 -20.35 -7.94
N PHE A 200 8.87 -19.08 -7.69
CA PHE A 200 7.54 -18.68 -7.30
C PHE A 200 6.57 -18.91 -8.47
N ASP A 201 6.91 -18.45 -9.68
CA ASP A 201 6.08 -18.67 -10.88
C ASP A 201 5.84 -20.16 -11.15
N PHE A 202 6.86 -21.01 -10.96
CA PHE A 202 6.73 -22.45 -11.16
C PHE A 202 5.75 -23.09 -10.15
N PHE A 203 5.86 -22.73 -8.87
CA PHE A 203 4.99 -23.26 -7.84
C PHE A 203 3.59 -22.64 -7.86
N GLU A 204 3.44 -21.37 -8.18
CA GLU A 204 2.14 -20.73 -8.38
C GLU A 204 1.39 -21.40 -9.54
N ALA A 205 2.06 -21.66 -10.66
CA ALA A 205 1.43 -22.33 -11.81
C ALA A 205 1.02 -23.80 -11.53
N GLY A 206 1.71 -24.50 -10.65
CA GLY A 206 1.48 -25.92 -10.38
C GLY A 206 0.71 -26.23 -9.10
N MET A 207 0.73 -25.34 -8.12
CA MET A 207 0.38 -25.60 -6.72
C MET A 207 -0.26 -24.39 -6.01
N ALA A 208 -0.84 -23.42 -6.74
CA ALA A 208 -1.49 -22.24 -6.17
C ALA A 208 -2.43 -22.58 -4.99
N ASP A 209 -3.33 -23.54 -5.15
CA ASP A 209 -4.31 -23.91 -4.11
C ASP A 209 -3.63 -24.35 -2.79
N LEU A 210 -2.51 -25.09 -2.87
CA LEU A 210 -1.77 -25.53 -1.68
C LEU A 210 -0.96 -24.40 -1.04
N LEU A 211 -0.43 -23.48 -1.86
CA LEU A 211 0.21 -22.28 -1.34
C LEU A 211 -0.80 -21.37 -0.65
N ASP A 212 -1.99 -21.22 -1.21
CA ASP A 212 -3.08 -20.45 -0.62
C ASP A 212 -3.59 -21.08 0.68
N GLU A 213 -3.72 -22.41 0.76
CA GLU A 213 -4.03 -23.12 2.01
C GLU A 213 -2.98 -22.81 3.09
N ILE A 214 -1.68 -22.88 2.77
CA ILE A 214 -0.61 -22.53 3.70
C ILE A 214 -0.71 -21.06 4.14
N ARG A 215 -0.96 -20.14 3.21
CA ARG A 215 -1.11 -18.70 3.49
C ARG A 215 -2.30 -18.43 4.40
N LEU A 216 -3.46 -19.05 4.15
CA LEU A 216 -4.66 -18.90 4.97
C LEU A 216 -4.43 -19.39 6.41
N VAL A 217 -3.77 -20.54 6.58
CA VAL A 217 -3.46 -21.05 7.91
C VAL A 217 -2.42 -20.17 8.64
N ASP A 218 -1.44 -19.62 7.92
CA ASP A 218 -0.48 -18.65 8.49
C ASP A 218 -1.18 -17.34 8.89
N GLU A 219 -2.06 -16.81 8.05
CA GLU A 219 -2.86 -15.61 8.30
C GLU A 219 -3.76 -15.77 9.53
N GLU A 220 -4.53 -16.87 9.61
CA GLU A 220 -5.37 -17.17 10.78
C GLU A 220 -4.52 -17.25 12.07
N ALA A 221 -3.34 -17.83 12.00
CA ALA A 221 -2.44 -17.92 13.15
C ALA A 221 -1.83 -16.56 13.53
N ARG A 222 -1.59 -15.67 12.57
CA ARG A 222 -1.11 -14.29 12.79
C ARG A 222 -2.21 -13.39 13.33
N TYR A 223 -3.47 -13.58 12.93
CA TYR A 223 -4.59 -12.85 13.50
C TYR A 223 -4.66 -13.03 15.03
N VAL A 224 -4.45 -14.24 15.53
CA VAL A 224 -4.38 -14.50 16.97
C VAL A 224 -3.21 -13.77 17.65
N LEU A 225 -2.11 -13.51 16.95
CA LEU A 225 -1.01 -12.68 17.48
C LEU A 225 -1.40 -11.21 17.57
N GLU A 226 -2.12 -10.69 16.57
CA GLU A 226 -2.61 -9.31 16.55
C GLU A 226 -3.58 -9.06 17.70
N GLU A 227 -4.57 -9.94 17.91
CA GLU A 227 -5.46 -9.88 19.08
C GLU A 227 -4.67 -9.89 20.40
N SER A 228 -3.63 -10.72 20.48
CA SER A 228 -2.79 -10.80 21.69
C SER A 228 -1.99 -9.51 21.93
N ILE A 229 -1.61 -8.78 20.87
CA ILE A 229 -0.95 -7.46 21.00
C ILE A 229 -1.94 -6.44 21.58
N GLU A 230 -3.18 -6.43 21.10
CA GLU A 230 -4.23 -5.52 21.58
C GLU A 230 -4.59 -5.79 23.05
N ASP A 231 -4.56 -7.06 23.47
CA ASP A 231 -4.77 -7.49 24.85
C ASP A 231 -3.56 -7.19 25.78
N GLY A 232 -2.47 -6.64 25.24
CA GLY A 232 -1.29 -6.26 26.02
C GLY A 232 -0.42 -7.45 26.43
N ALA A 233 -0.37 -8.51 25.63
CA ALA A 233 0.50 -9.66 25.89
C ALA A 233 1.99 -9.28 25.91
N ASP A 234 2.78 -10.12 26.59
CA ASP A 234 4.22 -9.92 26.71
C ASP A 234 4.93 -9.94 25.35
N ARG A 235 5.77 -8.94 25.12
CA ARG A 235 6.48 -8.75 23.85
C ARG A 235 7.40 -9.92 23.51
N GLU A 236 8.14 -10.46 24.47
CA GLU A 236 9.07 -11.57 24.20
C GLU A 236 8.31 -12.85 23.87
N ALA A 237 7.19 -13.12 24.54
CA ALA A 237 6.30 -14.23 24.22
C ALA A 237 5.71 -14.11 22.79
N LEU A 238 5.28 -12.90 22.39
CA LEU A 238 4.78 -12.63 21.04
C LEU A 238 5.86 -12.83 19.97
N LEU A 239 7.08 -12.34 20.22
CA LEU A 239 8.23 -12.55 19.32
C LEU A 239 8.58 -14.03 19.18
N ALA A 240 8.55 -14.79 20.28
CA ALA A 240 8.79 -16.24 20.23
C ALA A 240 7.73 -16.96 19.40
N LYS A 241 6.45 -16.67 19.63
CA LYS A 241 5.34 -17.27 18.88
C LYS A 241 5.37 -16.90 17.40
N SER A 242 5.69 -15.65 17.07
CA SER A 242 5.89 -15.19 15.68
C SER A 242 7.01 -15.97 14.98
N ARG A 243 8.16 -16.17 15.64
CA ARG A 243 9.27 -16.99 15.11
C ARG A 243 8.86 -18.45 14.88
N ASP A 244 8.07 -19.03 15.79
CA ASP A 244 7.57 -20.39 15.64
C ASP A 244 6.59 -20.54 14.47
N LEU A 245 5.71 -19.56 14.26
CA LEU A 245 4.82 -19.53 13.08
C LEU A 245 5.63 -19.43 11.79
N THR A 246 6.57 -18.49 11.69
CA THR A 246 7.45 -18.36 10.52
C THR A 246 8.19 -19.68 10.23
N ARG A 247 8.71 -20.36 11.26
CA ARG A 247 9.37 -21.67 11.10
C ARG A 247 8.39 -22.76 10.62
N LEU A 248 7.17 -22.77 11.14
CA LEU A 248 6.14 -23.75 10.75
C LEU A 248 5.73 -23.56 9.29
N THR A 249 5.49 -22.32 8.87
CA THR A 249 5.12 -21.96 7.50
C THR A 249 6.22 -22.32 6.51
N ALA A 250 7.48 -22.01 6.84
CA ALA A 250 8.63 -22.44 6.04
C ALA A 250 8.72 -23.97 5.92
N ALA A 251 8.46 -24.71 7.01
CA ALA A 251 8.48 -26.17 6.99
C ALA A 251 7.35 -26.78 6.14
N ARG A 252 6.16 -26.17 6.12
CA ARG A 252 5.05 -26.59 5.25
C ARG A 252 5.38 -26.38 3.78
N ARG A 253 5.95 -25.22 3.43
CA ARG A 253 6.42 -24.90 2.08
C ARG A 253 7.50 -25.89 1.62
N ASP A 254 8.50 -26.18 2.45
CA ASP A 254 9.52 -27.19 2.13
C ASP A 254 8.93 -28.59 1.95
N ALA A 255 7.96 -28.98 2.79
CA ALA A 255 7.33 -30.30 2.72
C ALA A 255 6.59 -30.55 1.39
N ILE A 256 5.97 -29.51 0.81
CA ILE A 256 5.34 -29.62 -0.52
C ILE A 256 6.38 -29.48 -1.65
N ALA A 257 7.39 -28.63 -1.47
CA ALA A 257 8.31 -28.26 -2.54
C ALA A 257 9.45 -29.26 -2.74
N GLY A 258 10.00 -29.83 -1.68
CA GLY A 258 11.20 -30.68 -1.71
C GLY A 258 11.11 -31.83 -2.72
N PRO A 259 10.07 -32.69 -2.68
CA PRO A 259 9.89 -33.79 -3.63
C PRO A 259 9.67 -33.31 -5.08
N VAL A 260 8.93 -32.21 -5.27
CA VAL A 260 8.65 -31.62 -6.59
C VAL A 260 9.94 -31.08 -7.21
N LEU A 261 10.73 -30.34 -6.45
CA LEU A 261 12.02 -29.80 -6.90
C LEU A 261 13.03 -30.92 -7.22
N GLU A 262 13.05 -32.01 -6.45
CA GLU A 262 13.90 -33.17 -6.77
C GLU A 262 13.50 -33.82 -8.11
N ALA A 263 12.20 -33.98 -8.37
CA ALA A 263 11.71 -34.50 -9.65
C ALA A 263 12.03 -33.54 -10.80
N ALA A 264 11.82 -32.24 -10.59
CA ALA A 264 12.09 -31.20 -11.58
C ALA A 264 13.59 -31.13 -11.95
N ASP A 265 14.48 -31.21 -10.95
CA ASP A 265 15.92 -31.24 -11.18
C ASP A 265 16.36 -32.46 -12.00
N LYS A 266 15.76 -33.64 -11.74
CA LYS A 266 16.01 -34.86 -12.53
C LYS A 266 15.54 -34.69 -13.97
N ALA A 267 14.38 -34.09 -14.19
CA ALA A 267 13.84 -33.81 -15.53
C ALA A 267 14.74 -32.83 -16.29
N MET A 268 15.11 -31.70 -15.67
CA MET A 268 16.01 -30.71 -16.25
C MET A 268 17.38 -31.30 -16.59
N ALA A 269 17.97 -32.10 -15.69
CA ALA A 269 19.24 -32.76 -15.95
C ALA A 269 19.17 -33.74 -17.15
N LYS A 270 18.04 -34.42 -17.34
CA LYS A 270 17.80 -35.28 -18.50
C LYS A 270 17.66 -34.49 -19.79
N TRP A 271 17.00 -33.33 -19.76
CA TRP A 271 16.87 -32.45 -20.93
C TRP A 271 18.19 -31.80 -21.31
N ALA A 272 19.00 -31.39 -20.33
CA ALA A 272 20.34 -30.86 -20.55
C ALA A 272 21.24 -31.86 -21.30
N LYS A 273 21.21 -33.15 -20.92
CA LYS A 273 21.92 -34.23 -21.64
C LYS A 273 21.46 -34.41 -23.10
N ARG A 274 20.32 -33.85 -23.47
CA ARG A 274 19.74 -33.87 -24.82
C ARG A 274 19.87 -32.52 -25.54
N GLY A 275 20.67 -31.60 -25.01
CA GLY A 275 20.96 -30.31 -25.61
C GLY A 275 19.99 -29.18 -25.24
N SER A 276 19.10 -29.35 -24.27
CA SER A 276 18.33 -28.21 -23.73
C SER A 276 19.22 -27.32 -22.84
N PRO A 277 18.95 -26.01 -22.74
CA PRO A 277 19.65 -25.10 -21.84
C PRO A 277 19.70 -25.60 -20.38
N VAL A 278 20.83 -25.34 -19.70
CA VAL A 278 20.99 -25.65 -18.28
C VAL A 278 20.42 -24.50 -17.46
N ALA A 279 19.25 -24.74 -16.85
CA ALA A 279 18.58 -23.79 -15.98
C ALA A 279 18.76 -24.14 -14.50
N GLY A 280 18.81 -23.10 -13.67
CA GLY A 280 18.68 -23.20 -12.21
C GLY A 280 17.47 -22.45 -11.70
N TRP A 281 17.24 -22.57 -10.41
CA TRP A 281 16.16 -21.89 -9.70
C TRP A 281 16.54 -20.46 -9.36
N CYS A 282 15.64 -19.52 -9.61
CA CYS A 282 15.74 -18.13 -9.18
C CYS A 282 14.80 -17.87 -8.00
N VAL A 283 15.33 -17.22 -6.96
CA VAL A 283 14.54 -16.74 -5.82
C VAL A 283 14.42 -15.23 -5.78
N ASN A 284 15.21 -14.49 -6.58
CA ASN A 284 15.22 -13.04 -6.56
C ASN A 284 14.09 -12.51 -7.46
N PRO A 285 13.08 -11.81 -6.92
CA PRO A 285 11.99 -11.26 -7.72
C PRO A 285 12.49 -10.31 -8.81
N THR A 286 11.73 -10.19 -9.91
CA THR A 286 12.05 -9.24 -11.00
C THR A 286 12.13 -7.79 -10.51
N LEU A 287 11.33 -7.41 -9.51
CA LEU A 287 11.39 -6.06 -8.92
C LEU A 287 12.77 -5.73 -8.33
N PHE A 288 13.50 -6.74 -7.85
CA PHE A 288 14.86 -6.62 -7.31
C PHE A 288 15.93 -7.05 -8.33
N GLY A 289 15.60 -7.04 -9.63
CA GLY A 289 16.52 -7.32 -10.72
C GLY A 289 16.51 -8.76 -11.23
N GLY A 290 15.74 -9.67 -10.63
CA GLY A 290 15.62 -11.04 -11.11
C GLY A 290 16.92 -11.85 -10.96
N CYS A 291 17.07 -12.88 -11.80
CA CYS A 291 18.33 -13.61 -11.89
C CYS A 291 19.11 -13.33 -13.19
N VAL A 292 20.42 -13.49 -13.12
CA VAL A 292 21.32 -13.40 -14.26
C VAL A 292 21.05 -14.57 -15.20
N GLY A 293 20.89 -14.26 -16.49
CA GLY A 293 20.67 -15.26 -17.54
C GLY A 293 19.37 -15.04 -18.32
N GLU A 294 19.10 -15.95 -19.24
CA GLU A 294 17.79 -15.99 -19.91
C GLU A 294 16.73 -16.54 -18.94
N ASP A 295 15.59 -15.86 -18.89
CA ASP A 295 14.41 -16.33 -18.19
C ASP A 295 13.72 -17.44 -19.00
N LEU A 296 13.78 -18.67 -18.49
CA LEU A 296 13.14 -19.83 -19.09
C LEU A 296 11.82 -20.20 -18.41
N SER A 297 11.34 -19.41 -17.45
CA SER A 297 10.19 -19.73 -16.58
C SER A 297 8.97 -20.13 -17.40
N LYS A 298 8.57 -19.33 -18.39
CA LYS A 298 7.40 -19.64 -19.25
C LYS A 298 7.50 -20.98 -19.98
N THR A 299 8.69 -21.33 -20.47
CA THR A 299 8.87 -22.53 -21.29
C THR A 299 9.10 -23.78 -20.43
N TYR A 300 9.91 -23.67 -19.38
CA TYR A 300 10.25 -24.80 -18.52
C TYR A 300 9.13 -25.10 -17.52
N THR A 301 8.38 -24.11 -17.03
CA THR A 301 7.23 -24.36 -16.14
C THR A 301 6.21 -25.28 -16.81
N VAL A 302 5.74 -24.96 -18.01
CA VAL A 302 4.81 -25.82 -18.76
C VAL A 302 5.37 -27.23 -18.93
N LYS A 303 6.62 -27.33 -19.39
CA LYS A 303 7.28 -28.61 -19.66
C LYS A 303 7.50 -29.44 -18.39
N LEU A 304 7.77 -28.79 -17.25
CA LEU A 304 7.93 -29.44 -15.96
C LEU A 304 6.59 -29.94 -15.43
N LEU A 305 5.52 -29.14 -15.53
CA LEU A 305 4.18 -29.55 -15.12
C LEU A 305 3.64 -30.71 -15.97
N GLU A 306 4.07 -30.84 -17.23
CA GLU A 306 3.77 -32.00 -18.08
C GLU A 306 4.66 -33.23 -17.82
N ASP A 307 5.78 -33.08 -17.11
CA ASP A 307 6.63 -34.21 -16.78
C ASP A 307 5.95 -35.14 -15.76
N LYS A 308 5.80 -36.42 -16.13
CA LYS A 308 5.11 -37.42 -15.29
C LYS A 308 5.69 -37.54 -13.88
N GLY A 309 7.01 -37.35 -13.72
CA GLY A 309 7.65 -37.42 -12.42
C GLY A 309 7.25 -36.25 -11.53
N VAL A 310 7.29 -35.05 -12.08
CA VAL A 310 6.90 -33.80 -11.39
C VAL A 310 5.41 -33.79 -11.07
N ALA A 311 4.54 -34.03 -12.06
CA ALA A 311 3.09 -34.05 -11.88
C ALA A 311 2.64 -35.05 -10.80
N ASN A 312 3.29 -36.21 -10.71
CA ASN A 312 3.01 -37.21 -9.68
C ASN A 312 3.47 -36.79 -8.28
N GLN A 313 4.50 -35.93 -8.14
CA GLN A 313 4.86 -35.38 -6.83
C GLN A 313 3.90 -34.27 -6.42
N ILE A 314 3.48 -33.41 -7.35
CA ILE A 314 2.46 -32.38 -7.10
C ILE A 314 1.17 -33.03 -6.60
N ALA A 315 0.67 -34.07 -7.28
CA ALA A 315 -0.54 -34.78 -6.88
C ALA A 315 -0.46 -35.51 -5.53
N LYS A 316 0.74 -35.65 -4.95
CA LYS A 316 0.99 -36.29 -3.65
C LYS A 316 1.37 -35.30 -2.56
N ALA A 317 1.45 -34.01 -2.89
CA ALA A 317 1.79 -32.99 -1.91
C ALA A 317 0.74 -32.96 -0.78
N PRO A 318 1.16 -32.87 0.49
CA PRO A 318 0.23 -32.79 1.61
C PRO A 318 -0.56 -31.47 1.60
N SER A 319 -1.82 -31.53 2.07
CA SER A 319 -2.64 -30.37 2.43
C SER A 319 -2.47 -30.06 3.93
N PHE A 320 -2.90 -28.88 4.41
CA PHE A 320 -2.59 -28.38 5.76
C PHE A 320 -3.75 -27.75 6.52
#